data_AF-A0A3A0A423-F1
#
_entry.id   AF-A0A3A0A423-F1
#
_cell.length_a   1.000
_cell.length_b   1.000
_cell.length_c   1.000
_cell.angle_alpha   90.00
_cell.angle_beta   90.00
_cell.angle_gamma   90.00
#
_symmetry.space_group_name_H-M   'P 1'
#
loop_
_entity.id
_entity.type
_entity.pdbx_description
1 polymer ?
#
loop_
_entity_poly.entity_id
_entity_poly.type
_entity_poly.pdbx_seq_one_letter_code
_entity_poly.pdbx_strand_id
1 'polypeptide(L)'
;MIEQPSPNIGSFSHRRAVLQTFALSLQGWLPSRGNVIFTLLVVGAVLWAQQAGAITLGAPVTSATSATTMAYQGRLADASGAPLTGTHEMVFRLYNAPSGGTPLWEEQWAGSNAVQVTDGLFNVMLGRLTTIPSSIVNDADLYLGVAVGSDPEMIPRMQLGSAPFAMQALTVPDDSIGTSKLRNAAVVNEKLALQVHTLAGVPDQFRLTTTEQTLAQTTITVPYDALYLAFIMFEADGLGARSIAYLRAGSNGPYFGGLNHTSNNVLTTSALFSFELPAGEHVLALRARTTHGSIQPVVRSGTRVIIIPVAQLPR
;
A
#
# COMPACT_ATOMS: atom_id res chain seq x y z
N MET A 1 -111.25 -12.88 13.36
CA MET A 1 -110.56 -13.91 12.56
C MET A 1 -109.41 -13.21 11.89
N ILE A 2 -108.19 -13.73 12.12
CA ILE A 2 -106.89 -13.21 11.71
C ILE A 2 -106.33 -12.13 12.66
N GLU A 3 -105.16 -12.46 13.21
CA GLU A 3 -104.66 -12.14 14.56
C GLU A 3 -103.87 -10.84 14.71
N GLN A 4 -103.66 -10.52 15.99
CA GLN A 4 -103.31 -9.25 16.62
C GLN A 4 -101.85 -8.75 16.48
N PRO A 5 -101.59 -7.49 16.88
CA PRO A 5 -100.33 -6.79 16.73
C PRO A 5 -99.44 -6.77 18.00
N SER A 6 -98.20 -6.32 17.78
CA SER A 6 -97.18 -5.83 18.74
C SER A 6 -96.40 -6.86 19.56
N PRO A 7 -95.06 -6.78 19.51
CA PRO A 7 -94.23 -6.99 20.68
C PRO A 7 -93.38 -5.75 21.00
N ASN A 8 -93.51 -5.36 22.26
CA ASN A 8 -92.68 -4.40 22.97
C ASN A 8 -91.41 -5.12 23.50
N ILE A 9 -90.40 -4.32 23.84
CA ILE A 9 -89.25 -4.61 24.71
C ILE A 9 -88.04 -5.32 24.05
N GLY A 10 -86.88 -4.63 24.03
CA GLY A 10 -85.59 -5.34 23.95
C GLY A 10 -84.37 -4.56 23.42
N SER A 11 -83.76 -3.75 24.28
CA SER A 11 -82.30 -3.57 24.41
C SER A 11 -81.47 -2.90 23.29
N PHE A 12 -81.17 -1.62 23.54
CA PHE A 12 -79.93 -0.87 23.29
C PHE A 12 -78.79 -1.53 22.50
N SER A 13 -78.40 -0.90 21.39
CA SER A 13 -76.98 -0.55 21.10
C SER A 13 -76.84 0.13 19.74
N HIS A 14 -76.88 1.47 19.68
CA HIS A 14 -76.27 2.21 18.57
C HIS A 14 -75.38 3.30 19.13
N ARG A 15 -74.08 3.07 18.92
CA ARG A 15 -72.93 3.81 19.45
C ARG A 15 -72.99 5.27 19.02
N ARG A 16 -73.14 6.18 20.00
CA ARG A 16 -72.86 7.61 19.81
C ARG A 16 -71.37 7.83 19.95
N ALA A 17 -70.79 8.49 18.95
CA ALA A 17 -69.39 8.87 18.87
C ALA A 17 -69.00 9.72 20.09
N VAL A 18 -68.08 9.21 20.91
CA VAL A 18 -67.38 9.99 21.92
C VAL A 18 -66.04 10.39 21.30
N LEU A 19 -65.88 11.68 21.03
CA LEU A 19 -64.61 12.31 20.71
C LEU A 19 -63.68 12.12 21.93
N GLN A 20 -62.91 11.03 21.94
CA GLN A 20 -61.80 10.87 22.87
C GLN A 20 -60.65 11.73 22.38
N THR A 21 -60.48 12.89 23.00
CA THR A 21 -59.24 13.65 22.98
C THR A 21 -58.12 12.73 23.46
N PHE A 22 -57.31 12.22 22.53
CA PHE A 22 -56.05 11.57 22.85
C PHE A 22 -55.10 12.65 23.41
N ALA A 23 -55.20 12.90 24.71
CA ALA A 23 -54.11 13.50 25.45
C ALA A 23 -52.98 12.45 25.48
N LEU A 24 -52.06 12.51 24.52
CA LEU A 24 -50.80 11.80 24.58
C LEU A 24 -50.08 12.30 25.85
N SER A 25 -50.14 11.52 26.92
CA SER A 25 -49.35 11.79 28.12
C SER A 25 -47.87 11.61 27.75
N LEU A 26 -47.17 12.74 27.59
CA LEU A 26 -45.72 12.81 27.36
C LEU A 26 -44.89 12.22 28.53
N GLN A 27 -45.52 11.69 29.57
CA GLN A 27 -44.87 11.21 30.79
C GLN A 27 -44.38 9.76 30.72
N GLY A 28 -44.76 8.98 29.70
CA GLY A 28 -44.22 7.63 29.48
C GLY A 28 -42.90 7.58 28.70
N TRP A 29 -42.45 8.73 28.17
CA TRP A 29 -41.29 8.83 27.28
C TRP A 29 -40.16 9.68 27.86
N LEU A 30 -40.21 9.93 29.17
CA LEU A 30 -39.07 10.50 29.89
C LEU A 30 -38.31 9.35 30.53
N PRO A 31 -37.02 9.18 30.23
CA PRO A 31 -36.23 8.11 30.84
C PRO A 31 -36.28 8.26 32.36
N SER A 32 -36.63 7.19 33.07
CA SER A 32 -36.56 7.18 34.53
C SER A 32 -35.15 7.59 34.96
N ARG A 33 -35.01 8.23 36.13
CA ARG A 33 -33.67 8.63 36.63
C ARG A 33 -32.68 7.46 36.61
N GLY A 34 -33.16 6.23 36.84
CA GLY A 34 -32.38 5.01 36.72
C GLY A 34 -31.94 4.68 35.29
N ASN A 35 -32.83 4.80 34.30
CA ASN A 35 -32.49 4.56 32.90
C ASN A 35 -31.47 5.57 32.38
N VAL A 36 -31.57 6.85 32.75
CA VAL A 36 -30.59 7.88 32.34
C VAL A 36 -29.20 7.53 32.86
N ILE A 37 -29.08 7.16 34.13
CA ILE A 37 -27.80 6.80 34.75
C ILE A 37 -27.23 5.53 34.10
N PHE A 38 -28.07 4.52 33.86
CA PHE A 38 -27.65 3.29 33.20
C PHE A 38 -27.14 3.54 31.78
N THR A 39 -27.86 4.35 30.99
CA THR A 39 -27.43 4.69 29.62
C THR A 39 -26.12 5.47 29.62
N LEU A 40 -25.95 6.43 30.54
CA LEU A 40 -24.70 7.19 30.65
C LEU A 40 -23.51 6.31 31.06
N LEU A 41 -23.71 5.33 31.93
CA LEU A 41 -22.67 4.36 32.31
C LEU A 41 -22.27 3.47 31.13
N VAL A 42 -23.24 2.99 30.34
CA VAL A 42 -22.97 2.17 29.16
C VAL A 42 -22.22 2.97 28.09
N VAL A 43 -22.65 4.20 27.80
CA VAL A 43 -21.97 5.08 26.85
C VAL A 43 -20.56 5.42 27.34
N GLY A 44 -20.40 5.73 28.63
CA GLY A 44 -19.09 5.97 29.25
C GLY A 44 -18.15 4.78 29.13
N ALA A 45 -18.65 3.56 29.40
CA ALA A 45 -17.86 2.33 29.26
C ALA A 45 -17.47 2.04 27.81
N VAL A 46 -18.38 2.27 26.85
CA VAL A 46 -18.09 2.12 25.42
C VAL A 46 -17.06 3.14 24.94
N LEU A 47 -17.15 4.41 25.38
CA LEU A 47 -16.17 5.44 25.04
C LEU A 47 -14.80 5.15 25.66
N TRP A 48 -14.76 4.65 26.91
CA TRP A 48 -13.52 4.19 27.54
C TRP A 48 -12.90 3.00 26.79
N ALA A 49 -13.72 2.04 26.35
CA ALA A 49 -13.26 0.88 25.59
C ALA A 49 -12.74 1.24 24.19
N GLN A 50 -13.28 2.29 23.56
CA GLN A 50 -12.78 2.83 22.29
C GLN A 50 -11.39 3.46 22.46
N GLN A 51 -11.16 4.20 23.55
CA GLN A 51 -9.86 4.84 23.82
C GLN A 51 -8.77 3.81 24.21
N ALA A 52 -9.18 2.67 24.77
CA ALA A 52 -8.29 1.54 25.09
C ALA A 52 -8.03 0.59 23.89
N GLY A 53 -8.59 0.87 22.70
CA GLY A 53 -8.40 0.03 21.51
C GLY A 53 -9.06 -1.36 21.59
N ALA A 54 -9.95 -1.60 22.55
CA ALA A 54 -10.57 -2.90 22.80
C ALA A 54 -11.74 -3.21 21.84
N ILE A 55 -12.20 -2.23 21.05
CA ILE A 55 -13.27 -2.39 20.05
C ILE A 55 -12.75 -1.92 18.69
N THR A 56 -12.13 -2.82 17.94
CA THR A 56 -11.84 -2.60 16.52
C THR A 56 -13.09 -2.88 15.71
N LEU A 57 -13.85 -1.83 15.36
CA LEU A 57 -14.80 -1.90 14.26
C LEU A 57 -13.97 -1.98 12.97
N GLY A 58 -13.64 -3.21 12.56
CA GLY A 58 -13.00 -3.44 11.28
C GLY A 58 -13.87 -2.83 10.19
N ALA A 59 -13.36 -1.83 9.48
CA ALA A 59 -13.96 -1.43 8.22
C ALA A 59 -14.03 -2.70 7.35
N PRO A 60 -15.15 -2.96 6.65
CA PRO A 60 -15.17 -4.02 5.67
C PRO A 60 -14.04 -3.73 4.69
N VAL A 61 -13.04 -4.60 4.68
CA VAL A 61 -12.07 -4.63 3.59
C VAL A 61 -12.85 -5.16 2.41
N THR A 62 -13.49 -4.26 1.66
CA THR A 62 -13.89 -4.57 0.30
C THR A 62 -12.58 -4.82 -0.44
N SER A 63 -12.22 -6.09 -0.56
CA SER A 63 -11.34 -6.52 -1.64
C SER A 63 -11.98 -5.97 -2.90
N ALA A 64 -11.38 -4.94 -3.47
CA ALA A 64 -11.76 -4.46 -4.77
C ALA A 64 -11.40 -5.59 -5.74
N THR A 65 -12.36 -6.49 -5.98
CA THR A 65 -12.30 -7.38 -7.13
C THR A 65 -12.42 -6.45 -8.32
N SER A 66 -11.28 -6.08 -8.92
CA SER A 66 -11.29 -5.37 -10.19
C SER A 66 -12.17 -6.18 -11.14
N ALA A 67 -13.32 -5.61 -11.52
CA ALA A 67 -14.24 -6.27 -12.43
C ALA A 67 -13.46 -6.52 -13.73
N THR A 68 -13.18 -7.79 -14.01
CA THR A 68 -12.39 -8.16 -15.17
C THR A 68 -13.33 -8.27 -16.35
N THR A 69 -13.22 -7.32 -17.29
CA THR A 69 -14.02 -7.31 -18.51
C THR A 69 -13.14 -7.63 -19.72
N MET A 70 -13.69 -8.33 -20.72
CA MET A 70 -12.97 -8.69 -21.95
C MET A 70 -13.79 -8.27 -23.18
N ALA A 71 -13.19 -7.48 -24.07
CA ALA A 71 -13.81 -7.17 -25.35
C ALA A 71 -13.76 -8.40 -26.27
N TYR A 72 -14.90 -8.76 -26.87
CA TYR A 72 -15.01 -9.86 -27.81
C TYR A 72 -15.81 -9.42 -29.04
N GLN A 73 -15.23 -9.62 -30.22
CA GLN A 73 -15.84 -9.33 -31.51
C GLN A 73 -15.99 -10.63 -32.31
N GLY A 74 -17.14 -10.79 -32.96
CA GLY A 74 -17.41 -11.95 -33.81
C GLY A 74 -18.23 -11.57 -35.03
N ARG A 75 -18.26 -12.49 -36.00
CA ARG A 75 -19.16 -12.43 -37.16
C ARG A 75 -20.18 -13.55 -37.08
N LEU A 76 -21.45 -13.20 -37.15
CA LEU A 76 -22.60 -14.10 -37.21
C LEU A 76 -23.14 -14.15 -38.64
N ALA A 77 -23.26 -15.37 -39.16
CA ALA A 77 -23.86 -15.64 -40.45
C ALA A 77 -24.81 -16.84 -40.32
N ASP A 78 -25.78 -16.94 -41.22
CA ASP A 78 -26.67 -18.09 -41.30
C ASP A 78 -25.98 -19.31 -41.96
N ALA A 79 -26.71 -20.42 -42.07
CA ALA A 79 -26.22 -21.65 -42.68
C ALA A 79 -25.84 -21.51 -44.18
N SER A 80 -26.34 -20.47 -44.85
CA SER A 80 -25.97 -20.15 -46.24
C SER A 80 -24.76 -19.21 -46.34
N GLY A 81 -24.22 -18.76 -45.20
CA GLY A 81 -23.12 -17.81 -45.12
C GLY A 81 -23.54 -16.34 -45.26
N ALA A 82 -24.85 -16.06 -45.29
CA ALA A 82 -25.35 -14.70 -45.36
C ALA A 82 -25.21 -14.02 -43.98
N PRO A 83 -24.70 -12.78 -43.91
CA PRO A 83 -24.57 -12.06 -42.64
C PRO A 83 -25.94 -11.78 -42.02
N LEU A 84 -26.06 -11.98 -40.72
CA LEU A 84 -27.29 -11.67 -39.98
C LEU A 84 -27.26 -10.23 -39.46
N THR A 85 -28.41 -9.57 -39.46
CA THR A 85 -28.60 -8.23 -38.86
C THR A 85 -29.82 -8.28 -37.96
N GLY A 86 -29.67 -7.78 -36.73
CA GLY A 86 -30.74 -7.79 -35.73
C GLY A 86 -30.22 -8.01 -34.31
N THR A 87 -31.16 -8.14 -33.38
CA THR A 87 -30.87 -8.45 -31.99
C THR A 87 -30.94 -9.96 -31.78
N HIS A 88 -29.87 -10.55 -31.23
CA HIS A 88 -29.79 -11.98 -30.99
C HIS A 88 -29.43 -12.26 -29.54
N GLU A 89 -30.10 -13.25 -28.94
CA GLU A 89 -29.71 -13.76 -27.63
C GLU A 89 -28.46 -14.63 -27.79
N MET A 90 -27.47 -14.42 -26.93
CA MET A 90 -26.21 -15.17 -26.99
C MET A 90 -25.79 -15.59 -25.59
N VAL A 91 -25.18 -16.76 -25.48
CA VAL A 91 -24.57 -17.24 -24.25
C VAL A 91 -23.10 -17.49 -24.48
N PHE A 92 -22.27 -16.87 -23.65
CA PHE A 92 -20.82 -16.99 -23.67
C PHE A 92 -20.37 -17.83 -22.48
N ARG A 93 -19.45 -18.77 -22.75
CA ARG A 93 -18.93 -19.68 -21.72
C ARG A 93 -17.42 -19.78 -21.81
N LEU A 94 -16.77 -19.85 -20.66
CA LEU A 94 -15.33 -20.07 -20.56
C LEU A 94 -15.04 -21.48 -20.08
N TYR A 95 -14.05 -22.12 -20.68
CA TYR A 95 -13.64 -23.50 -20.40
C TYR A 95 -12.11 -23.61 -20.29
N ASN A 96 -11.64 -24.64 -19.59
CA ASN A 96 -10.23 -25.07 -19.58
C ASN A 96 -9.92 -26.18 -20.59
N ALA A 97 -10.85 -26.49 -21.50
CA ALA A 97 -10.69 -27.55 -22.48
C ALA A 97 -11.32 -27.16 -23.84
N PRO A 98 -10.72 -27.60 -24.96
CA PRO A 98 -11.20 -27.27 -26.31
C PRO A 98 -12.55 -27.91 -26.66
N SER A 99 -12.93 -28.99 -25.97
CA SER A 99 -14.23 -29.67 -26.14
C SER A 99 -14.65 -30.38 -24.83
N GLY A 100 -15.95 -30.50 -24.59
CA GLY A 100 -16.47 -31.11 -23.36
C GLY A 100 -16.20 -30.24 -22.11
N GLY A 101 -16.20 -30.87 -20.93
CA GLY A 101 -15.95 -30.20 -19.65
C GLY A 101 -17.11 -29.32 -19.15
N THR A 102 -17.01 -28.89 -17.89
CA THR A 102 -17.95 -27.95 -17.27
C THR A 102 -17.50 -26.51 -17.51
N PRO A 103 -18.41 -25.56 -17.79
CA PRO A 103 -18.03 -24.16 -17.92
C PRO A 103 -17.50 -23.63 -16.58
N LEU A 104 -16.38 -22.92 -16.63
CA LEU A 104 -15.80 -22.21 -15.49
C LEU A 104 -16.57 -20.91 -15.21
N TRP A 105 -17.14 -20.32 -16.25
CA TRP A 105 -17.92 -19.09 -16.20
C TRP A 105 -18.93 -19.08 -17.34
N GLU A 106 -20.06 -18.41 -17.11
CA GLU A 106 -21.14 -18.25 -18.06
C GLU A 106 -21.74 -16.85 -17.96
N GLU A 107 -22.02 -16.24 -19.12
CA GLU A 107 -22.74 -14.98 -19.22
C GLU A 107 -23.77 -15.03 -20.34
N GLN A 108 -25.00 -14.69 -19.98
CA GLN A 108 -26.14 -14.70 -20.89
C GLN A 108 -26.54 -13.28 -21.28
N TRP A 109 -26.51 -13.00 -22.58
CA TRP A 109 -26.97 -11.77 -23.21
C TRP A 109 -28.37 -12.02 -23.78
N ALA A 110 -29.40 -11.69 -23.01
CA ALA A 110 -30.80 -11.92 -23.35
C ALA A 110 -31.68 -10.70 -23.01
N GLY A 111 -32.90 -10.66 -23.55
CA GLY A 111 -33.86 -9.58 -23.32
C GLY A 111 -33.30 -8.20 -23.69
N SER A 112 -33.33 -7.25 -22.74
CA SER A 112 -32.82 -5.88 -22.96
C SER A 112 -31.30 -5.80 -23.13
N ASN A 113 -30.57 -6.86 -22.76
CA ASN A 113 -29.13 -6.98 -22.94
C ASN A 113 -28.79 -7.91 -24.12
N ALA A 114 -29.72 -8.24 -25.00
CA ALA A 114 -29.42 -9.06 -26.16
C ALA A 114 -28.43 -8.35 -27.11
N VAL A 115 -27.63 -9.13 -27.83
CA VAL A 115 -26.51 -8.63 -28.64
C VAL A 115 -27.03 -8.04 -29.94
N GLN A 116 -26.67 -6.79 -30.23
CA GLN A 116 -26.94 -6.17 -31.52
C GLN A 116 -25.91 -6.62 -32.55
N VAL A 117 -26.37 -7.16 -33.67
CA VAL A 117 -25.57 -7.60 -34.80
C VAL A 117 -25.92 -6.73 -36.00
N THR A 118 -24.91 -6.22 -36.71
CA THR A 118 -25.08 -5.40 -37.91
C THR A 118 -24.16 -5.90 -39.01
N ASP A 119 -24.72 -6.31 -40.15
CA ASP A 119 -23.99 -6.92 -41.28
C ASP A 119 -23.14 -8.12 -40.83
N GLY A 120 -23.69 -8.89 -39.89
CA GLY A 120 -23.05 -10.03 -39.26
C GLY A 120 -22.06 -9.65 -38.17
N LEU A 121 -21.62 -8.40 -38.02
CA LEU A 121 -20.63 -8.02 -37.02
C LEU A 121 -21.29 -7.69 -35.67
N PHE A 122 -20.68 -8.17 -34.58
CA PHE A 122 -21.05 -7.77 -33.22
C PHE A 122 -19.83 -7.58 -32.34
N ASN A 123 -19.99 -6.78 -31.29
CA ASN A 123 -18.98 -6.57 -30.26
C ASN A 123 -19.66 -6.58 -28.88
N VAL A 124 -19.11 -7.36 -27.95
CA VAL A 124 -19.59 -7.47 -26.57
C VAL A 124 -18.45 -7.27 -25.59
N MET A 125 -18.79 -6.77 -24.41
CA MET A 125 -17.86 -6.66 -23.29
C MET A 125 -18.22 -7.76 -22.28
N LEU A 126 -17.55 -8.90 -22.39
CA LEU A 126 -17.72 -10.03 -21.48
C LEU A 126 -17.31 -9.63 -20.07
N GLY A 127 -18.02 -10.13 -19.06
CA GLY A 127 -17.78 -9.75 -17.65
C GLY A 127 -18.56 -8.53 -17.20
N ARG A 128 -19.35 -7.92 -18.10
CA ARG A 128 -20.21 -6.76 -17.82
C ARG A 128 -21.50 -7.16 -17.12
N LEU A 129 -22.10 -8.30 -17.48
CA LEU A 129 -23.35 -8.77 -16.90
C LEU A 129 -23.07 -9.75 -15.75
N THR A 130 -22.10 -10.63 -15.93
CA THR A 130 -21.63 -11.58 -14.92
C THR A 130 -20.13 -11.38 -14.73
N THR A 131 -19.70 -10.78 -13.63
CA THR A 131 -18.27 -10.53 -13.35
C THR A 131 -17.43 -11.79 -13.52
N ILE A 132 -16.33 -11.69 -14.28
CA ILE A 132 -15.38 -12.79 -14.46
C ILE A 132 -14.47 -12.85 -13.23
N PRO A 133 -14.44 -13.98 -12.48
CA PRO A 133 -13.50 -14.16 -11.38
C PRO A 133 -12.05 -14.10 -11.86
N SER A 134 -11.20 -13.36 -11.14
CA SER A 134 -9.78 -13.23 -11.46
C SER A 134 -9.02 -14.57 -11.44
N SER A 135 -9.54 -15.58 -10.74
CA SER A 135 -8.96 -16.93 -10.71
C SER A 135 -9.03 -17.66 -12.05
N ILE A 136 -10.03 -17.36 -12.91
CA ILE A 136 -10.23 -18.03 -14.20
C ILE A 136 -9.28 -17.43 -15.27
N VAL A 137 -9.00 -16.13 -15.17
CA VAL A 137 -8.22 -15.38 -16.16
C VAL A 137 -6.71 -15.70 -16.09
N ASN A 138 -6.27 -16.33 -15.00
CA ASN A 138 -4.88 -16.73 -14.81
C ASN A 138 -4.57 -18.15 -15.32
N ASP A 139 -5.56 -18.85 -15.90
CA ASP A 139 -5.34 -20.18 -16.46
C ASP A 139 -4.62 -20.08 -17.83
N ALA A 140 -3.71 -21.01 -18.10
CA ALA A 140 -2.86 -20.97 -19.29
C ALA A 140 -3.62 -21.34 -20.57
N ASP A 141 -4.69 -22.15 -20.43
CA ASP A 141 -5.46 -22.71 -21.53
C ASP A 141 -6.95 -22.38 -21.37
N LEU A 142 -7.35 -21.17 -21.77
CA LEU A 142 -8.73 -20.71 -21.70
C LEU A 142 -9.40 -20.78 -23.08
N TYR A 143 -10.63 -21.28 -23.14
CA TYR A 143 -11.41 -21.41 -24.37
C TYR A 143 -12.77 -20.73 -24.23
N LEU A 144 -13.14 -19.93 -25.23
CA LEU A 144 -14.44 -19.28 -25.35
C LEU A 144 -15.38 -20.10 -26.23
N GLY A 145 -16.51 -20.49 -25.64
CA GLY A 145 -17.66 -21.06 -26.33
C GLY A 145 -18.76 -20.03 -26.50
N VAL A 146 -19.47 -20.11 -27.62
CA VAL A 146 -20.58 -19.20 -27.98
C VAL A 146 -21.77 -20.04 -28.44
N ALA A 147 -22.93 -19.78 -27.85
CA ALA A 147 -24.22 -20.29 -28.32
C ALA A 147 -25.13 -19.13 -28.68
N VAL A 148 -25.93 -19.26 -29.74
CA VAL A 148 -26.83 -18.21 -30.24
C VAL A 148 -28.26 -18.74 -30.22
N GLY A 149 -29.17 -18.03 -29.55
CA GLY A 149 -30.55 -18.45 -29.39
C GLY A 149 -30.67 -19.84 -28.77
N SER A 150 -31.40 -20.74 -29.44
CA SER A 150 -31.58 -22.14 -29.04
C SER A 150 -30.58 -23.11 -29.68
N ASP A 151 -29.63 -22.61 -30.48
CA ASP A 151 -28.71 -23.46 -31.20
C ASP A 151 -27.67 -24.08 -30.26
N PRO A 152 -27.16 -25.29 -30.58
CA PRO A 152 -26.02 -25.85 -29.88
C PRO A 152 -24.82 -24.90 -29.87
N GLU A 153 -23.98 -25.01 -28.84
CA GLU A 153 -22.72 -24.27 -28.77
C GLU A 153 -21.86 -24.52 -30.03
N MET A 154 -21.33 -23.44 -30.61
CA MET A 154 -20.51 -23.49 -31.81
C MET A 154 -19.17 -24.18 -31.54
N ILE A 155 -18.75 -25.05 -32.46
CA ILE A 155 -17.50 -25.82 -32.41
C ILE A 155 -16.70 -25.54 -33.69
N PRO A 156 -15.36 -25.35 -33.63
CA PRO A 156 -14.49 -25.42 -32.46
C PRO A 156 -14.60 -24.18 -31.55
N ARG A 157 -14.36 -24.36 -30.24
CA ARG A 157 -14.23 -23.25 -29.30
C ARG A 157 -13.01 -22.40 -29.64
N MET A 158 -13.10 -21.10 -29.43
CA MET A 158 -11.99 -20.19 -29.68
C MET A 158 -11.02 -20.23 -28.49
N GLN A 159 -9.77 -20.63 -28.72
CA GLN A 159 -8.74 -20.51 -27.70
C GLN A 159 -8.45 -19.03 -27.45
N LEU A 160 -8.58 -18.60 -26.21
CA LEU A 160 -8.13 -17.31 -25.75
C LEU A 160 -6.64 -17.45 -25.40
N GLY A 161 -5.78 -16.72 -26.10
CA GLY A 161 -4.37 -16.65 -25.76
C GLY A 161 -4.15 -16.03 -24.38
N SER A 162 -2.93 -16.19 -23.83
CA SER A 162 -2.50 -15.55 -22.57
C SER A 162 -2.99 -14.11 -22.54
N ALA A 163 -3.87 -13.80 -21.58
CA ALA A 163 -4.89 -12.77 -21.67
C ALA A 163 -4.45 -11.42 -22.31
N PRO A 164 -5.38 -10.66 -22.93
CA PRO A 164 -5.16 -9.27 -23.33
C PRO A 164 -4.71 -8.33 -22.18
N PHE A 165 -4.67 -8.83 -20.94
CA PHE A 165 -4.21 -8.13 -19.73
C PHE A 165 -2.78 -8.46 -19.31
N ALA A 166 -2.04 -9.30 -20.04
CA ALA A 166 -0.61 -9.54 -19.77
C ALA A 166 0.27 -8.27 -19.90
N MET A 167 -0.28 -7.18 -20.45
CA MET A 167 0.40 -5.88 -20.55
C MET A 167 0.18 -4.92 -19.36
N GLN A 168 -0.62 -5.25 -18.34
CA GLN A 168 -0.87 -4.34 -17.20
C GLN A 168 -0.11 -4.69 -15.90
N ALA A 169 0.87 -5.59 -15.94
CA ALA A 169 1.73 -5.90 -14.80
C ALA A 169 3.19 -5.44 -14.99
N LEU A 170 3.47 -4.49 -15.89
CA LEU A 170 4.83 -3.98 -16.10
C LEU A 170 5.29 -3.01 -15.01
N THR A 171 4.36 -2.38 -14.30
CA THR A 171 4.70 -1.37 -13.29
C THR A 171 3.83 -1.52 -12.06
N VAL A 172 4.47 -1.44 -10.90
CA VAL A 172 3.83 -1.20 -9.62
C VAL A 172 3.64 0.32 -9.52
N PRO A 173 2.40 0.86 -9.54
CA PRO A 173 2.20 2.31 -9.40
C PRO A 173 2.80 2.82 -8.10
N ASP A 174 3.20 4.10 -8.10
CA ASP A 174 3.64 4.77 -6.88
C ASP A 174 2.59 4.62 -5.77
N ASP A 175 3.04 4.52 -4.52
CA ASP A 175 2.22 4.33 -3.31
C ASP A 175 1.38 3.04 -3.25
N SER A 176 1.47 2.14 -4.23
CA SER A 176 0.69 0.90 -4.22
C SER A 176 1.17 -0.12 -3.18
N ILE A 177 2.40 0.01 -2.66
CA ILE A 177 2.95 -0.82 -1.58
C ILE A 177 2.96 -0.04 -0.26
N GLY A 178 1.88 -0.15 0.50
CA GLY A 178 1.80 0.39 1.87
C GLY A 178 2.32 -0.58 2.93
N THR A 179 2.48 -0.10 4.16
CA THR A 179 2.99 -0.87 5.31
C THR A 179 2.19 -2.15 5.59
N SER A 180 0.87 -2.13 5.38
CA SER A 180 0.00 -3.30 5.55
C SER A 180 0.28 -4.43 4.55
N LYS A 181 0.88 -4.12 3.41
CA LYS A 181 1.30 -5.09 2.38
C LYS A 181 2.70 -5.65 2.64
N LEU A 182 3.43 -5.09 3.60
CA LEU A 182 4.75 -5.56 4.01
C LEU A 182 4.58 -6.47 5.22
N ARG A 183 5.03 -7.72 5.10
CA ARG A 183 5.10 -8.62 6.28
C ARG A 183 6.10 -8.04 7.29
N ASN A 184 5.91 -8.37 8.57
CA ASN A 184 6.92 -8.06 9.59
C ASN A 184 8.29 -8.62 9.17
N ALA A 185 9.33 -7.80 9.31
CA ALA A 185 10.69 -8.07 8.84
C ALA A 185 10.84 -8.34 7.33
N ALA A 186 9.85 -8.01 6.50
CA ALA A 186 9.98 -8.15 5.03
C ALA A 186 11.04 -7.22 4.44
N VAL A 187 11.18 -6.03 5.05
CA VAL A 187 12.20 -5.04 4.72
C VAL A 187 13.29 -5.14 5.78
N VAL A 188 14.43 -5.73 5.39
CA VAL A 188 15.62 -5.90 6.22
C VAL A 188 16.68 -4.87 5.82
N ASN A 189 17.73 -4.71 6.63
CA ASN A 189 18.84 -3.78 6.35
C ASN A 189 19.61 -4.06 5.04
N GLU A 190 19.42 -5.24 4.42
CA GLU A 190 19.95 -5.56 3.09
C GLU A 190 19.06 -5.01 1.97
N LYS A 191 17.76 -4.82 2.26
CA LYS A 191 16.74 -4.31 1.34
C LYS A 191 16.46 -2.82 1.54
N LEU A 192 16.67 -2.33 2.76
CA LEU A 192 16.88 -0.92 3.04
C LEU A 192 18.32 -0.67 2.65
N ALA A 193 18.58 0.08 1.59
CA ALA A 193 19.91 0.65 1.40
C ALA A 193 20.14 1.70 2.50
N LEU A 194 20.29 1.28 3.75
CA LEU A 194 20.86 2.13 4.78
C LEU A 194 22.28 2.38 4.31
N GLN A 195 22.49 3.51 3.64
CA GLN A 195 23.76 3.87 3.03
C GLN A 195 24.75 4.19 4.16
N VAL A 196 25.30 3.15 4.77
CA VAL A 196 26.41 3.27 5.71
C VAL A 196 27.65 3.58 4.87
N HIS A 197 28.03 4.85 4.86
CA HIS A 197 29.24 5.28 4.19
C HIS A 197 30.40 5.11 5.16
N THR A 198 31.39 4.30 4.77
CA THR A 198 32.65 4.19 5.50
C THR A 198 33.74 4.92 4.73
N LEU A 199 34.52 5.72 5.46
CA LEU A 199 35.78 6.24 4.95
C LEU A 199 36.86 5.20 5.24
N ALA A 200 36.97 4.23 4.35
CA ALA A 200 37.97 3.16 4.40
C ALA A 200 39.27 3.58 3.68
N GLY A 201 40.37 2.86 3.94
CA GLY A 201 41.65 3.09 3.27
C GLY A 201 42.56 4.13 3.93
N VAL A 202 42.38 4.41 5.22
CA VAL A 202 43.32 5.24 5.98
C VAL A 202 44.69 4.54 6.01
N PRO A 203 45.79 5.19 5.57
CA PRO A 203 47.09 4.55 5.52
C PRO A 203 47.60 4.20 6.92
N ASP A 204 48.10 2.97 7.07
CA ASP A 204 48.84 2.59 8.26
C ASP A 204 50.20 3.28 8.29
N GLN A 205 50.68 3.57 9.49
CA GLN A 205 51.94 4.25 9.74
C GLN A 205 52.04 5.65 9.09
N PHE A 206 50.93 6.34 8.89
CA PHE A 206 50.92 7.67 8.28
C PHE A 206 51.38 8.75 9.27
N ARG A 207 52.51 9.39 9.01
CA ARG A 207 53.04 10.47 9.86
C ARG A 207 52.28 11.77 9.60
N LEU A 208 51.67 12.31 10.65
CA LEU A 208 51.06 13.63 10.59
C LEU A 208 52.14 14.71 10.52
N THR A 209 51.75 15.87 10.00
CA THR A 209 52.53 17.11 10.05
C THR A 209 51.68 18.23 10.63
N THR A 210 52.26 19.41 10.85
CA THR A 210 51.49 20.59 11.30
C THR A 210 50.52 21.10 10.24
N THR A 211 50.71 20.69 8.98
CA THR A 211 49.80 20.97 7.87
C THR A 211 48.71 19.91 7.82
N GLU A 212 47.49 20.33 7.46
CA GLU A 212 46.35 19.44 7.26
C GLU A 212 46.62 18.42 6.15
N GLN A 213 46.35 17.14 6.44
CA GLN A 213 46.50 16.03 5.51
C GLN A 213 45.19 15.24 5.41
N THR A 214 44.82 14.84 4.19
CA THR A 214 43.69 13.92 3.96
C THR A 214 44.14 12.49 4.25
N LEU A 215 43.43 11.82 5.15
CA LEU A 215 43.67 10.42 5.50
C LEU A 215 42.83 9.47 4.66
N ALA A 216 41.57 9.83 4.40
CA ALA A 216 40.65 9.10 3.55
C ALA A 216 39.55 10.05 3.04
N GLN A 217 38.93 9.74 1.92
CA GLN A 217 37.79 10.49 1.38
C GLN A 217 36.79 9.56 0.68
N THR A 218 35.52 9.97 0.64
CA THR A 218 34.44 9.24 -0.02
C THR A 218 33.43 10.23 -0.60
N THR A 219 32.73 9.80 -1.64
CA THR A 219 31.64 10.57 -2.25
C THR A 219 30.31 10.01 -1.78
N ILE A 220 29.42 10.90 -1.33
CA ILE A 220 28.08 10.58 -0.87
C ILE A 220 27.08 11.31 -1.76
N THR A 221 26.14 10.57 -2.35
CA THR A 221 25.01 11.14 -3.08
C THR A 221 23.80 11.21 -2.16
N VAL A 222 23.33 12.42 -1.89
CA VAL A 222 22.26 12.72 -0.96
C VAL A 222 21.00 13.08 -1.77
N PRO A 223 19.93 12.27 -1.72
CA PRO A 223 18.74 12.48 -2.57
C PRO A 223 17.85 13.65 -2.11
N TYR A 224 17.88 13.99 -0.83
CA TYR A 224 17.08 15.05 -0.19
C TYR A 224 17.86 15.62 1.00
N ASP A 225 17.53 16.84 1.43
CA ASP A 225 18.15 17.43 2.62
C ASP A 225 17.96 16.48 3.82
N ALA A 226 19.06 16.06 4.43
CA ALA A 226 19.07 14.97 5.40
C ALA A 226 20.04 15.21 6.54
N LEU A 227 19.66 14.72 7.71
CA LEU A 227 20.50 14.63 8.89
C LEU A 227 21.31 13.33 8.83
N TYR A 228 22.62 13.45 9.00
CA TYR A 228 23.57 12.36 9.09
C TYR A 228 24.20 12.29 10.48
N LEU A 229 24.60 11.09 10.89
CA LEU A 229 25.43 10.83 12.05
C LEU A 229 26.80 10.34 11.59
N ALA A 230 27.86 10.98 12.06
CA ALA A 230 29.23 10.55 11.83
C ALA A 230 29.90 10.09 13.13
N PHE A 231 30.56 8.95 13.06
CA PHE A 231 31.40 8.41 14.11
C PHE A 231 32.84 8.31 13.62
N ILE A 232 33.76 9.03 14.26
CA ILE A 232 35.20 8.95 13.99
C ILE A 232 35.83 8.06 15.07
N MET A 233 36.58 7.06 14.65
CA MET A 233 37.60 6.40 15.49
C MET A 233 38.96 6.80 14.95
N PHE A 234 39.77 7.43 15.79
CA PHE A 234 41.10 7.89 15.43
C PHE A 234 42.14 7.17 16.28
N GLU A 235 43.07 6.49 15.62
CA GLU A 235 44.13 5.73 16.25
C GLU A 235 45.48 6.28 15.83
N ALA A 236 46.26 6.77 16.80
CA ALA A 236 47.56 7.33 16.55
C ALA A 236 48.53 7.14 17.73
N ASP A 237 49.80 6.97 17.37
CA ASP A 237 50.91 6.77 18.29
C ASP A 237 51.81 8.00 18.34
N GLY A 238 52.69 8.06 19.34
CA GLY A 238 53.75 9.05 19.46
C GLY A 238 53.67 9.76 20.81
N LEU A 239 54.38 9.25 21.81
CA LEU A 239 54.28 9.71 23.20
C LEU A 239 54.40 11.24 23.31
N GLY A 240 53.41 11.89 23.92
CA GLY A 240 53.36 13.35 24.06
C GLY A 240 52.91 14.10 22.80
N ALA A 241 52.66 13.42 21.68
CA ALA A 241 52.12 14.04 20.48
C ALA A 241 50.66 14.42 20.68
N ARG A 242 50.29 15.55 20.06
CA ARG A 242 48.93 16.06 20.04
C ARG A 242 48.47 16.17 18.60
N SER A 243 47.27 15.71 18.31
CA SER A 243 46.69 15.76 16.98
C SER A 243 45.22 16.09 17.03
N ILE A 244 44.70 16.54 15.90
CA ILE A 244 43.28 16.83 15.73
C ILE A 244 42.85 16.10 14.46
N ALA A 245 41.75 15.36 14.54
CA ALA A 245 41.13 14.65 13.43
C ALA A 245 39.69 15.11 13.26
N TYR A 246 39.25 15.34 12.02
CA TYR A 246 37.93 15.91 11.73
C TYR A 246 37.42 15.48 10.37
N LEU A 247 36.10 15.57 10.23
CA LEU A 247 35.38 15.38 8.98
C LEU A 247 35.09 16.75 8.37
N ARG A 248 35.38 16.91 7.08
CA ARG A 248 35.01 18.11 6.31
C ARG A 248 34.49 17.76 4.93
N ALA A 249 33.77 18.70 4.32
CA ALA A 249 33.42 18.62 2.90
C ALA A 249 34.60 19.12 2.03
N GLY A 250 35.01 18.31 1.05
CA GLY A 250 36.00 18.64 0.03
C GLY A 250 37.35 19.15 0.58
N SER A 251 38.05 19.97 -0.22
CA SER A 251 39.34 20.55 0.14
C SER A 251 39.26 21.86 0.93
N ASN A 252 38.18 22.61 0.76
CA ASN A 252 37.96 23.93 1.36
C ASN A 252 36.56 24.12 1.98
N GLY A 253 35.74 23.06 2.04
CA GLY A 253 34.37 23.14 2.58
C GLY A 253 34.30 23.12 4.12
N PRO A 254 33.07 23.17 4.67
CA PRO A 254 32.80 23.25 6.10
C PRO A 254 33.33 22.05 6.89
N TYR A 255 33.66 22.31 8.15
CA TYR A 255 33.96 21.28 9.15
C TYR A 255 32.66 20.82 9.79
N PHE A 256 32.45 19.51 9.87
CA PHE A 256 31.25 18.94 10.48
C PHE A 256 31.45 18.57 11.94
N GLY A 257 32.63 18.06 12.26
CA GLY A 257 32.96 17.61 13.61
C GLY A 257 34.32 16.95 13.65
N GLY A 258 34.82 16.69 14.86
CA GLY A 258 36.14 16.14 15.06
C GLY A 258 36.46 15.82 16.51
N LEU A 259 37.72 15.48 16.75
CA LEU A 259 38.25 15.14 18.06
C LEU A 259 39.68 15.65 18.21
N ASN A 260 40.05 15.91 19.46
CA ASN A 260 41.44 16.09 19.85
C ASN A 260 41.98 14.75 20.34
N HIS A 261 43.19 14.38 19.92
CA HIS A 261 43.89 13.20 20.39
C HIS A 261 45.22 13.63 21.02
N THR A 262 45.52 13.05 22.17
CA THR A 262 46.80 13.23 22.86
C THR A 262 47.35 11.85 23.18
N SER A 263 48.49 11.50 22.57
CA SER A 263 49.10 10.19 22.74
C SER A 263 49.91 10.15 24.03
N ASN A 264 49.23 10.12 25.17
CA ASN A 264 49.82 9.93 26.50
C ASN A 264 49.36 8.58 27.04
N ASN A 265 49.79 7.49 26.38
CA ASN A 265 49.29 6.12 26.61
C ASN A 265 47.83 5.88 26.14
N VAL A 266 47.27 6.80 25.35
CA VAL A 266 45.97 6.67 24.69
C VAL A 266 46.21 6.47 23.20
N LEU A 267 45.98 5.27 22.70
CA LEU A 267 46.15 4.93 21.28
C LEU A 267 44.93 5.36 20.46
N THR A 268 43.73 5.15 21.00
CA THR A 268 42.46 5.39 20.28
C THR A 268 41.64 6.48 20.96
N THR A 269 41.07 7.38 20.18
CA THR A 269 40.05 8.34 20.62
C THR A 269 38.90 8.33 19.61
N SER A 270 37.67 8.52 20.08
CA SER A 270 36.49 8.53 19.21
C SER A 270 35.58 9.71 19.50
N ALA A 271 34.76 10.07 18.51
CA ALA A 271 33.74 11.09 18.62
C ALA A 271 32.53 10.75 17.76
N LEU A 272 31.35 11.10 18.25
CA LEU A 272 30.07 10.99 17.54
C LEU A 272 29.47 12.39 17.41
N PHE A 273 29.03 12.75 16.21
CA PHE A 273 28.37 14.03 15.96
C PHE A 273 27.37 13.91 14.81
N SER A 274 26.35 14.74 14.83
CA SER A 274 25.39 14.87 13.74
C SER A 274 25.71 16.08 12.87
N PHE A 275 25.36 16.00 11.59
CA PHE A 275 25.53 17.08 10.63
C PHE A 275 24.50 16.97 9.52
N GLU A 276 24.19 18.09 8.89
CA GLU A 276 23.20 18.15 7.82
C GLU A 276 23.91 18.22 6.46
N LEU A 277 23.38 17.47 5.50
CA LEU A 277 23.79 17.57 4.11
C LEU A 277 22.57 17.93 3.24
N PRO A 278 22.67 19.00 2.44
CA PRO A 278 21.67 19.28 1.41
C PRO A 278 21.62 18.17 0.36
N ALA A 279 20.53 18.10 -0.40
CA ALA A 279 20.43 17.27 -1.58
C ALA A 279 21.57 17.57 -2.58
N GLY A 280 22.21 16.53 -3.10
CA GLY A 280 23.31 16.64 -4.04
C GLY A 280 24.46 15.68 -3.76
N GLU A 281 25.54 15.82 -4.53
CA GLU A 281 26.75 15.03 -4.36
C GLU A 281 27.75 15.76 -3.47
N HIS A 282 28.26 15.07 -2.44
CA HIS A 282 29.19 15.63 -1.46
C HIS A 282 30.42 14.75 -1.32
N VAL A 283 31.60 15.35 -1.44
CA VAL A 283 32.86 14.68 -1.11
C VAL A 283 33.17 14.93 0.36
N LEU A 284 33.20 13.88 1.17
CA LEU A 284 33.59 13.96 2.57
C LEU A 284 34.99 13.41 2.77
N ALA A 285 35.80 14.10 3.56
CA ALA A 285 37.17 13.72 3.83
C ALA A 285 37.46 13.66 5.34
N LEU A 286 38.03 12.55 5.79
CA LEU A 286 38.72 12.49 7.08
C LEU A 286 40.08 13.18 6.92
N ARG A 287 40.31 14.20 7.75
CA ARG A 287 41.56 14.94 7.76
C ARG A 287 42.15 15.01 9.15
N ALA A 288 43.47 15.12 9.21
CA ALA A 288 44.18 15.28 10.46
C ALA A 288 45.45 16.11 10.31
N ARG A 289 45.91 16.64 11.44
CA ARG A 289 47.22 17.31 11.59
C ARG A 289 47.72 17.18 13.02
N THR A 290 49.01 17.34 13.23
CA THR A 290 49.54 17.56 14.58
C THR A 290 49.41 19.03 14.99
N THR A 291 49.18 19.25 16.28
CA THR A 291 49.25 20.57 16.90
C THR A 291 50.58 20.83 17.59
N HIS A 292 51.51 19.87 17.54
CA HIS A 292 52.81 19.95 18.20
C HIS A 292 53.93 19.65 17.20
N GLY A 293 54.77 20.64 16.88
CA GLY A 293 55.79 20.51 15.83
C GLY A 293 56.95 19.56 16.15
N SER A 294 57.25 19.36 17.44
CA SER A 294 58.45 18.62 17.88
C SER A 294 58.30 17.10 17.88
N ILE A 295 57.06 16.58 17.88
CA ILE A 295 56.76 15.14 17.89
C ILE A 295 55.62 14.89 16.91
N GLN A 296 55.90 14.12 15.86
CA GLN A 296 54.92 13.81 14.81
C GLN A 296 54.18 12.51 15.15
N PRO A 297 52.85 12.56 15.39
CA PRO A 297 52.06 11.37 15.63
C PRO A 297 51.96 10.51 14.38
N VAL A 298 51.85 9.20 14.59
CA VAL A 298 51.74 8.18 13.53
C VAL A 298 50.34 7.59 13.56
N VAL A 299 49.53 7.86 12.54
CA VAL A 299 48.20 7.27 12.39
C VAL A 299 48.31 5.78 12.09
N ARG A 300 47.40 5.00 12.68
CA ARG A 300 47.31 3.55 12.53
C ARG A 300 46.10 3.11 11.71
N SER A 301 46.18 1.90 11.18
CA SER A 301 45.14 1.24 10.37
C SER A 301 43.77 1.11 11.04
N GLY A 302 43.68 1.21 12.37
CA GLY A 302 42.40 1.21 13.09
C GLY A 302 41.58 2.50 12.94
N THR A 303 42.16 3.55 12.36
CA THR A 303 41.47 4.81 12.08
C THR A 303 40.40 4.64 11.00
N ARG A 304 39.17 5.08 11.29
CA ARG A 304 38.01 4.91 10.41
C ARG A 304 36.91 5.91 10.73
N VAL A 305 36.06 6.19 9.74
CA VAL A 305 34.82 6.96 9.94
C VAL A 305 33.64 6.19 9.40
N ILE A 306 32.55 6.20 10.15
CA ILE A 306 31.25 5.66 9.76
C ILE A 306 30.27 6.82 9.68
N ILE A 307 29.55 6.94 8.57
CA ILE A 307 28.55 7.97 8.31
C ILE A 307 27.24 7.27 7.94
N ILE A 308 26.15 7.64 8.62
CA ILE A 308 24.85 6.97 8.47
C ILE A 308 23.77 8.04 8.32
N PRO A 309 22.84 7.92 7.34
CA PRO A 309 21.67 8.77 7.26
C PRO A 309 20.72 8.47 8.43
N VAL A 310 20.18 9.51 9.06
CA VAL A 310 19.33 9.40 10.26
C VAL A 310 17.89 9.79 9.95
N ALA A 311 17.69 10.91 9.25
CA ALA A 311 16.36 11.42 8.93
C ALA A 311 16.38 12.34 7.72
N GLN A 312 15.29 12.34 6.95
CA GLN A 312 15.00 13.40 6.00
C GLN A 312 14.57 14.66 6.74
N LEU A 313 15.09 15.82 6.34
CA LEU A 313 14.70 17.11 6.89
C LEU A 313 13.48 17.65 6.11
N PRO A 314 12.52 18.28 6.81
CA PRO A 314 11.46 19.02 6.15
C PRO A 314 12.05 20.23 5.43
N ARG A 315 11.56 20.50 4.21
CA ARG A 315 11.88 21.72 3.47
C ARG A 315 11.33 22.97 4.16
#